data_AF-I2QUL4-F1
#
_entry.id   AF-I2QUL4-F1
#
_cell.length_a   1.000
_cell.length_b   1.000
_cell.length_c   1.000
_cell.angle_alpha   90.00
_cell.angle_beta   90.00
_cell.angle_gamma   90.00
#
_symmetry.space_group_name_H-M   'P 1'
#
loop_
_entity.id
_entity.type
_entity.pdbx_description
1 polymer ?
#
loop_
_entity_poly.entity_id
_entity_poly.type
_entity_poly.pdbx_seq_one_letter_code
_entity_poly.pdbx_strand_id
1 'polypeptide(L)'
;MGGAPARDRAVKVPSRPKVRSVLLPAGHSRIVNQTFSDLAWERAKAPIPTRVDDHRDGAFKAAVQRSCDSYLSAVRLLAEGAATAAALRKPAGKQSSPLESLCRHLRAAAIAWSTVREMHDDRRGPLSDLGDRLEALANDAERRLAILSSMEPAMPPPSPQVFIRAIAKCCIEAGLKPTATGRVYEDEPPTWFQAFIAELNDAFLGGYGWGAPGTYSRNALFAEVARVLGDAK
;
A
#
# COMPACT_ATOMS: atom_id res chain seq x y z
N MET A 1 -24.06 31.02 57.49
CA MET A 1 -23.71 29.64 57.06
C MET A 1 -23.93 29.55 55.56
N GLY A 2 -22.86 29.50 54.78
CA GLY A 2 -22.92 29.38 53.31
C GLY A 2 -22.83 27.92 52.90
N GLY A 3 -23.88 27.42 52.25
CA GLY A 3 -23.91 26.10 51.61
C GLY A 3 -23.84 26.28 50.09
N ALA A 4 -22.84 25.66 49.47
CA ALA A 4 -22.47 25.80 48.06
C ALA A 4 -23.54 25.29 47.07
N PRO A 5 -23.58 25.83 45.84
CA PRO A 5 -24.53 25.41 44.80
C PRO A 5 -24.16 24.04 44.21
N ALA A 6 -25.19 23.33 43.75
CA ALA A 6 -25.11 22.05 43.07
C ALA A 6 -24.16 22.11 41.87
N ARG A 7 -23.20 21.18 41.82
CA ARG A 7 -22.30 21.01 40.68
C ARG A 7 -23.10 20.52 39.47
N ASP A 8 -23.20 21.37 38.45
CA ASP A 8 -23.57 20.98 37.09
C ASP A 8 -22.66 19.85 36.61
N ARG A 9 -23.20 18.64 36.49
CA ARG A 9 -22.55 17.56 35.76
C ARG A 9 -22.66 17.88 34.28
N ALA A 10 -21.62 18.50 33.74
CA ALA A 10 -21.44 18.62 32.29
C ALA A 10 -21.54 17.23 31.65
N VAL A 11 -22.61 17.01 30.90
CA VAL A 11 -22.80 15.80 30.10
C VAL A 11 -21.71 15.79 29.04
N LYS A 12 -20.72 14.89 29.20
CA LYS A 12 -19.70 14.63 28.19
C LYS A 12 -20.40 14.08 26.95
N VAL A 13 -20.58 14.94 25.94
CA VAL A 13 -21.05 14.52 24.61
C VAL A 13 -20.04 13.50 24.08
N PRO A 14 -20.44 12.25 23.81
CA PRO A 14 -19.53 11.28 23.23
C PRO A 14 -19.11 11.78 21.84
N SER A 15 -17.81 12.04 21.68
CA SER A 15 -17.22 12.36 20.39
C SER A 15 -17.58 11.24 19.41
N ARG A 16 -18.14 11.59 18.25
CA ARG A 16 -18.50 10.65 17.18
C ARG A 16 -17.40 9.60 17.02
N PRO A 17 -17.72 8.30 16.98
CA PRO A 17 -16.74 7.30 16.62
C PRO A 17 -16.23 7.66 15.23
N LYS A 18 -14.92 7.95 15.11
CA LYS A 18 -14.27 8.05 13.80
C LYS A 18 -14.49 6.71 13.13
N VAL A 19 -15.37 6.69 12.13
CA VAL A 19 -15.58 5.56 11.23
C VAL A 19 -14.20 5.19 10.70
N ARG A 20 -13.64 4.07 11.18
CA ARG A 20 -12.50 3.45 10.53
C ARG A 20 -13.04 2.83 9.25
N SER A 21 -13.19 3.66 8.22
CA SER A 21 -13.28 3.16 6.87
C SER A 21 -12.05 2.31 6.62
N VAL A 22 -12.22 1.15 5.99
CA VAL A 22 -11.10 0.47 5.34
C VAL A 22 -10.68 1.43 4.22
N LEU A 23 -9.72 2.29 4.57
CA LEU A 23 -9.17 3.34 3.74
C LEU A 23 -8.26 2.66 2.72
N LEU A 24 -8.79 2.37 1.53
CA LEU A 24 -7.98 2.66 0.37
C LEU A 24 -7.90 4.19 0.31
N PRO A 25 -6.70 4.80 0.39
CA PRO A 25 -6.56 6.25 0.33
C PRO A 25 -7.27 6.80 -0.91
N ALA A 26 -7.91 7.97 -0.80
CA ALA A 26 -8.40 8.68 -1.96
C ALA A 26 -7.24 8.86 -2.97
N GLY A 27 -7.41 8.37 -4.20
CA GLY A 27 -6.35 8.37 -5.22
C GLY A 27 -5.48 7.10 -5.29
N HIS A 28 -5.87 5.99 -4.65
CA HIS A 28 -5.25 4.68 -4.90
C HIS A 28 -5.59 4.16 -6.31
N SER A 29 -4.80 4.61 -7.28
CA SER A 29 -4.72 3.95 -8.59
C SER A 29 -3.79 2.73 -8.45
N ARG A 30 -4.30 1.58 -8.90
CA ARG A 30 -3.51 0.34 -9.11
C ARG A 30 -2.37 0.56 -10.10
N ILE A 31 -2.56 1.51 -11.01
CA ILE A 31 -1.55 1.94 -11.98
C ILE A 31 -0.77 3.08 -11.34
N VAL A 32 0.52 2.84 -11.13
CA VAL A 32 1.48 3.88 -10.75
C VAL A 32 2.12 4.41 -12.02
N ASN A 33 2.00 5.72 -12.26
CA ASN A 33 2.72 6.42 -13.30
C ASN A 33 3.52 7.54 -12.63
N GLN A 34 4.69 7.21 -12.11
CA GLN A 34 5.60 8.19 -11.53
C GLN A 34 6.73 8.49 -12.51
N THR A 35 6.94 9.76 -12.80
CA THR A 35 8.03 10.21 -13.67
C THR A 35 9.25 10.57 -12.86
N PHE A 36 10.43 10.17 -13.32
CA PHE A 36 11.68 10.74 -12.79
C PHE A 36 11.77 12.22 -13.13
N SER A 37 11.97 13.06 -12.12
CA SER A 37 12.52 14.41 -12.38
C SER A 37 13.94 14.28 -12.94
N ASP A 38 14.39 15.25 -13.72
CA ASP A 38 15.73 15.20 -14.30
C ASP A 38 16.81 15.13 -13.22
N LEU A 39 16.64 15.86 -12.12
CA LEU A 39 17.55 15.81 -10.98
C LEU A 39 17.55 14.43 -10.28
N ALA A 40 16.40 13.76 -10.16
CA ALA A 40 16.35 12.41 -9.61
C ALA A 40 17.01 11.39 -10.54
N TRP A 41 16.83 11.54 -11.85
CA TRP A 41 17.46 10.70 -12.85
C TRP A 41 18.99 10.85 -12.85
N GLU A 42 19.50 12.08 -12.81
CA GLU A 42 20.95 12.31 -12.75
C GLU A 42 21.60 11.70 -11.50
N ARG A 43 20.92 11.78 -10.35
CA ARG A 43 21.37 11.09 -9.12
C ARG A 43 21.39 9.58 -9.29
N ALA A 44 20.30 9.01 -9.82
CA ALA A 44 20.21 7.59 -10.06
C ALA A 44 21.30 7.11 -11.05
N LYS A 45 21.57 7.89 -12.10
CA LYS A 45 22.55 7.56 -13.15
C LYS A 45 24.01 7.79 -12.73
N ALA A 46 24.28 8.59 -11.70
CA ALA A 46 25.63 8.94 -11.25
C ALA A 46 26.61 7.75 -11.08
N PRO A 47 26.18 6.55 -10.61
CA PRO A 47 27.07 5.41 -10.48
C PRO A 47 27.45 4.74 -11.81
N ILE A 48 26.76 5.00 -12.93
CA ILE A 48 26.95 4.29 -14.19
C ILE A 48 28.29 4.70 -14.84
N PRO A 49 29.20 3.76 -15.13
CA PRO A 49 30.57 4.06 -15.55
C PRO A 49 30.69 4.55 -17.00
N THR A 50 29.75 4.19 -17.86
CA THR A 50 29.71 4.62 -19.26
C THR A 50 28.54 5.56 -19.44
N ARG A 51 28.76 6.76 -20.00
CA ARG A 51 27.65 7.60 -20.45
C ARG A 51 26.91 6.80 -21.53
N VAL A 52 25.71 6.32 -21.19
CA VAL A 52 24.71 5.93 -22.18
C VAL A 52 24.61 7.12 -23.12
N ASP A 53 24.85 6.90 -24.42
CA ASP A 53 24.83 7.96 -25.44
C ASP A 53 23.63 8.88 -25.18
N ASP A 54 23.83 10.21 -25.24
CA ASP A 54 22.77 11.19 -24.92
C ASP A 54 21.49 10.94 -25.75
N HIS A 55 21.65 10.36 -26.95
CA HIS A 55 20.57 9.95 -27.84
C HIS A 55 19.75 8.74 -27.35
N ARG A 56 20.34 7.87 -26.52
CA ARG A 56 19.72 6.68 -25.93
C ARG A 56 19.29 6.88 -24.49
N ASP A 57 19.75 7.95 -23.83
CA ASP A 57 19.46 8.21 -22.42
C ASP A 57 17.96 8.35 -22.14
N GLY A 58 17.23 9.09 -22.98
CA GLY A 58 15.78 9.23 -22.84
C GLY A 58 15.03 7.89 -22.96
N ALA A 59 15.45 7.02 -23.89
CA ALA A 59 14.87 5.69 -24.05
C ALA A 59 15.20 4.77 -22.86
N PHE A 60 16.43 4.85 -22.34
CA PHE A 60 16.87 4.12 -21.16
C PHE A 60 16.12 4.57 -19.89
N LYS A 61 16.03 5.89 -19.65
CA LYS A 61 15.23 6.49 -18.58
C LYS A 61 13.78 6.00 -18.63
N ALA A 62 13.16 6.01 -19.80
CA ALA A 62 11.79 5.53 -19.98
C ALA A 62 11.63 4.02 -19.71
N ALA A 63 12.61 3.19 -20.09
CA ALA A 63 12.59 1.75 -19.83
C ALA A 63 12.76 1.42 -18.33
N VAL A 64 13.68 2.12 -17.65
CA VAL A 64 13.85 2.02 -16.20
C VAL A 64 12.58 2.46 -15.48
N GLN A 65 11.99 3.58 -15.89
CA GLN A 65 10.75 4.09 -15.30
C GLN A 65 9.61 3.08 -15.41
N ARG A 66 9.39 2.49 -16.59
CA ARG A 66 8.37 1.45 -16.78
C ARG A 66 8.59 0.25 -15.85
N SER A 67 9.83 -0.14 -15.62
CA SER A 67 10.16 -1.24 -14.70
C SER A 67 9.82 -0.89 -13.26
N CYS A 68 10.12 0.34 -12.82
CA CYS A 68 9.77 0.82 -11.49
C CYS A 68 8.25 0.97 -11.30
N ASP A 69 7.55 1.57 -12.28
CA ASP A 69 6.08 1.73 -12.26
C ASP A 69 5.37 0.37 -12.18
N SER A 70 5.83 -0.62 -12.95
CA SER A 70 5.31 -1.99 -12.91
C SER A 70 5.50 -2.63 -11.53
N TYR A 71 6.70 -2.50 -10.96
CA TYR A 71 7.00 -3.01 -9.61
C TYR A 71 6.12 -2.34 -8.54
N LEU A 72 6.02 -1.01 -8.54
CA LEU A 72 5.20 -0.27 -7.57
C LEU A 72 3.71 -0.60 -7.70
N SER A 73 3.21 -0.77 -8.92
CA SER A 73 1.82 -1.20 -9.18
C SER A 73 1.56 -2.57 -8.57
N ALA A 74 2.48 -3.52 -8.72
CA ALA A 74 2.36 -4.84 -8.11
C ALA A 74 2.42 -4.79 -6.57
N VAL A 75 3.33 -4.01 -5.98
CA VAL A 75 3.40 -3.82 -4.52
C VAL A 75 2.09 -3.26 -3.97
N ARG A 76 1.48 -2.28 -4.65
CA ARG A 76 0.17 -1.73 -4.25
C ARG A 76 -0.93 -2.79 -4.30
N LEU A 77 -0.98 -3.59 -5.35
CA LEU A 77 -1.94 -4.70 -5.45
C LEU A 77 -1.81 -5.68 -4.29
N LEU A 78 -0.61 -5.96 -3.81
CA LEU A 78 -0.41 -6.81 -2.63
C LEU A 78 -0.88 -6.16 -1.34
N ALA A 79 -0.61 -4.87 -1.16
CA ALA A 79 -1.09 -4.16 0.02
C ALA A 79 -2.64 -4.17 0.06
N GLU A 80 -3.28 -3.95 -1.09
CA GLU A 80 -4.74 -4.08 -1.25
C GLU A 80 -5.22 -5.51 -0.97
N GLY A 81 -4.55 -6.51 -1.54
CA GLY A 81 -4.85 -7.92 -1.34
C GLY A 81 -4.70 -8.37 0.12
N ALA A 82 -3.65 -7.93 0.81
CA ALA A 82 -3.39 -8.22 2.22
C ALA A 82 -4.45 -7.57 3.13
N ALA A 83 -4.82 -6.32 2.86
CA ALA A 83 -5.90 -5.65 3.58
C ALA A 83 -7.25 -6.37 3.37
N THR A 84 -7.52 -6.78 2.13
CA THR A 84 -8.73 -7.54 1.77
C THR A 84 -8.75 -8.90 2.47
N ALA A 85 -7.66 -9.65 2.42
CA ALA A 85 -7.52 -10.94 3.08
C ALA A 85 -7.67 -10.81 4.60
N ALA A 86 -7.09 -9.78 5.22
CA ALA A 86 -7.26 -9.50 6.65
C ALA A 86 -8.72 -9.19 7.02
N ALA A 87 -9.46 -8.47 6.15
CA ALA A 87 -10.87 -8.17 6.35
C ALA A 87 -11.78 -9.40 6.24
N LEU A 88 -11.42 -10.35 5.36
CA LEU A 88 -12.15 -11.61 5.17
C LEU A 88 -11.79 -12.70 6.18
N ARG A 89 -10.60 -12.62 6.80
CA ARG A 89 -10.12 -13.66 7.71
C ARG A 89 -10.98 -13.73 8.97
N LYS A 90 -11.41 -14.94 9.33
CA LYS A 90 -12.04 -15.20 10.64
C LYS A 90 -10.98 -15.07 11.75
N PRO A 91 -11.28 -14.37 12.85
CA PRO A 91 -10.47 -14.49 14.06
C PRO A 91 -10.55 -15.93 14.58
N ALA A 92 -9.57 -16.35 15.38
CA ALA A 92 -9.47 -17.73 15.85
C ALA A 92 -10.78 -18.23 16.52
N GLY A 93 -11.21 -19.45 16.19
CA GLY A 93 -12.42 -20.09 16.73
C GLY A 93 -13.65 -20.00 15.81
N LYS A 94 -14.86 -20.08 16.42
CA LYS A 94 -16.17 -19.98 15.72
C LYS A 94 -16.62 -18.54 15.47
N GLN A 95 -15.73 -17.56 15.58
CA GLN A 95 -16.07 -16.15 15.44
C GLN A 95 -16.17 -15.73 13.97
N SER A 96 -17.11 -14.84 13.67
CA SER A 96 -17.24 -14.26 12.33
C SER A 96 -16.07 -13.33 12.01
N SER A 97 -15.75 -13.19 10.72
CA SER A 97 -14.74 -12.22 10.29
C SER A 97 -15.13 -10.80 10.73
N PRO A 98 -14.17 -9.86 10.85
CA PRO A 98 -14.47 -8.48 11.21
C PRO A 98 -15.54 -7.85 10.31
N LEU A 99 -15.51 -8.16 9.01
CA LEU A 99 -16.46 -7.64 8.03
C LEU A 99 -17.85 -8.29 8.12
N GLU A 100 -17.92 -9.62 8.32
CA GLU A 100 -19.17 -10.33 8.60
C GLU A 100 -19.85 -9.81 9.90
N SER A 101 -19.05 -9.54 10.93
CA SER A 101 -19.52 -8.99 12.21
C SER A 101 -20.10 -7.59 12.03
N LEU A 102 -19.42 -6.73 11.26
CA LEU A 102 -19.89 -5.39 10.93
C LEU A 102 -21.23 -5.44 10.18
N CYS A 103 -21.36 -6.29 9.15
CA CYS A 103 -22.61 -6.45 8.41
C CYS A 103 -23.76 -6.87 9.34
N ARG A 104 -23.52 -7.87 10.21
CA ARG A 104 -24.51 -8.33 11.19
C ARG A 104 -24.97 -7.22 12.12
N HIS A 105 -24.03 -6.42 12.67
CA HIS A 105 -24.39 -5.33 13.58
C HIS A 105 -25.14 -4.21 12.89
N LEU A 106 -24.77 -3.86 11.65
CA LEU A 106 -25.51 -2.86 10.86
C LEU A 106 -26.94 -3.32 10.57
N ARG A 107 -27.12 -4.61 10.23
CA ARG A 107 -28.46 -5.18 10.01
C ARG A 107 -29.29 -5.22 11.29
N ALA A 108 -28.69 -5.64 12.41
CA ALA A 108 -29.36 -5.62 13.71
C ALA A 108 -29.77 -4.20 14.14
N ALA A 109 -28.91 -3.21 13.91
CA ALA A 109 -29.22 -1.80 14.17
C ALA A 109 -30.35 -1.28 13.28
N ALA A 110 -30.36 -1.63 11.98
CA ALA A 110 -31.44 -1.26 11.06
C ALA A 110 -32.79 -1.86 11.51
N ILE A 111 -32.83 -3.13 11.91
CA ILE A 111 -34.04 -3.80 12.40
C ILE A 111 -34.52 -3.19 13.72
N ALA A 112 -33.62 -2.97 14.68
CA ALA A 112 -33.98 -2.34 15.95
C ALA A 112 -34.56 -0.93 15.71
N TRP A 113 -34.01 -0.20 14.73
CA TRP A 113 -34.50 1.11 14.36
C TRP A 113 -35.86 1.08 13.67
N SER A 114 -36.13 0.10 12.80
CA SER A 114 -37.47 -0.06 12.21
C SER A 114 -38.53 -0.33 13.27
N THR A 115 -38.20 -1.10 14.31
CA THR A 115 -39.12 -1.32 15.45
C THR A 115 -39.36 -0.05 16.26
N VAL A 116 -38.33 0.78 16.50
CA VAL A 116 -38.50 2.09 17.18
C VAL A 116 -39.32 3.05 16.31
N ARG A 117 -39.15 3.01 14.98
CA ARG A 117 -39.95 3.78 14.02
C ARG A 117 -41.44 3.43 14.04
N GLU A 118 -41.84 2.29 14.60
CA GLU A 118 -43.24 1.91 14.79
C GLU A 118 -43.83 2.45 16.12
N MET A 119 -42.99 2.87 17.09
CA MET A 119 -43.42 3.42 18.39
C MET A 119 -43.82 4.90 18.32
N HIS A 120 -45.05 5.27 18.69
CA HIS A 120 -45.56 6.65 18.60
C HIS A 120 -44.85 7.61 19.59
N ASP A 121 -43.91 8.42 19.08
CA ASP A 121 -43.20 9.48 19.84
C ASP A 121 -43.01 10.71 18.93
N ASP A 122 -43.30 11.90 19.45
CA ASP A 122 -43.27 13.19 18.75
C ASP A 122 -41.84 13.68 18.43
N ARG A 123 -40.81 13.05 19.00
CA ARG A 123 -39.39 13.34 18.70
C ARG A 123 -38.85 12.61 17.46
N ARG A 124 -39.74 12.05 16.63
CA ARG A 124 -39.43 11.23 15.43
C ARG A 124 -38.82 11.98 14.25
N GLY A 125 -39.14 13.26 14.04
CA GLY A 125 -38.73 14.01 12.85
C GLY A 125 -37.21 14.00 12.57
N PRO A 126 -36.35 14.24 13.58
CA PRO A 126 -34.89 14.14 13.43
C PRO A 126 -34.34 12.71 13.30
N LEU A 127 -35.18 11.70 13.55
CA LEU A 127 -34.79 10.30 13.71
C LEU A 127 -35.21 9.42 12.52
N SER A 128 -36.21 9.80 11.71
CA SER A 128 -36.60 9.01 10.52
C SER A 128 -35.45 8.86 9.52
N ASP A 129 -34.70 9.94 9.28
CA ASP A 129 -33.58 9.98 8.32
C ASP A 129 -32.42 9.07 8.71
N LEU A 130 -32.29 8.74 10.01
CA LEU A 130 -31.24 7.83 10.49
C LEU A 130 -31.54 6.38 10.13
N GLY A 131 -32.81 6.01 9.99
CA GLY A 131 -33.22 4.64 9.65
C GLY A 131 -32.87 4.26 8.24
N ASP A 132 -33.32 5.09 7.29
CA ASP A 132 -33.06 4.87 5.87
C ASP A 132 -31.55 4.89 5.58
N ARG A 133 -30.78 5.71 6.33
CA ARG A 133 -29.31 5.71 6.29
C ARG A 133 -28.68 4.42 6.81
N LEU A 134 -29.17 3.86 7.91
CA LEU A 134 -28.65 2.60 8.46
C LEU A 134 -28.91 1.43 7.53
N GLU A 135 -30.10 1.38 6.92
CA GLU A 135 -30.45 0.35 5.94
C GLU A 135 -29.58 0.45 4.67
N ALA A 136 -29.39 1.65 4.14
CA ALA A 136 -28.50 1.87 3.00
C ALA A 136 -27.04 1.44 3.30
N LEU A 137 -26.54 1.71 4.53
CA LEU A 137 -25.22 1.29 4.95
C LEU A 137 -25.10 -0.24 5.10
N ALA A 138 -26.12 -0.90 5.64
CA ALA A 138 -26.15 -2.36 5.76
C ALA A 138 -26.09 -3.03 4.37
N ASN A 139 -26.94 -2.58 3.45
CA ASN A 139 -27.02 -3.13 2.08
C ASN A 139 -25.71 -2.91 1.29
N ASP A 140 -25.06 -1.74 1.44
CA ASP A 140 -23.76 -1.48 0.82
C ASP A 140 -22.66 -2.39 1.40
N ALA A 141 -22.65 -2.60 2.72
CA ALA A 141 -21.67 -3.48 3.37
C ALA A 141 -21.81 -4.94 2.93
N GLU A 142 -23.03 -5.46 2.86
CA GLU A 142 -23.32 -6.83 2.40
C GLU A 142 -22.93 -7.02 0.93
N ARG A 143 -23.27 -6.07 0.06
CA ARG A 143 -22.87 -6.10 -1.36
C ARG A 143 -21.34 -6.15 -1.51
N ARG A 144 -20.61 -5.33 -0.76
CA ARG A 144 -19.14 -5.31 -0.79
C ARG A 144 -18.55 -6.63 -0.29
N LEU A 145 -19.09 -7.19 0.80
CA LEU A 145 -18.65 -8.49 1.32
C LEU A 145 -18.85 -9.60 0.28
N ALA A 146 -19.97 -9.62 -0.42
CA ALA A 146 -20.25 -10.59 -1.49
C ALA A 146 -19.22 -10.50 -2.63
N ILE A 147 -18.95 -9.29 -3.12
CA ILE A 147 -17.97 -9.04 -4.19
C ILE A 147 -16.57 -9.51 -3.77
N LEU A 148 -16.12 -9.14 -2.57
CA LEU A 148 -14.81 -9.52 -2.05
C LEU A 148 -14.67 -11.04 -1.87
N SER A 149 -15.75 -11.71 -1.48
CA SER A 149 -15.78 -13.16 -1.32
C SER A 149 -15.74 -13.91 -2.66
N SER A 150 -16.11 -13.25 -3.77
CA SER A 150 -16.08 -13.81 -5.13
C SER A 150 -14.80 -13.51 -5.91
N MET A 151 -13.85 -12.76 -5.36
CA MET A 151 -12.60 -12.42 -6.07
C MET A 151 -11.63 -13.61 -6.06
N GLU A 152 -11.18 -14.03 -7.25
CA GLU A 152 -10.07 -14.99 -7.38
C GLU A 152 -8.75 -14.39 -6.88
N PRO A 153 -7.84 -15.22 -6.33
CA PRO A 153 -6.53 -14.74 -5.90
C PRO A 153 -5.76 -14.17 -7.10
N ALA A 154 -5.31 -12.93 -6.95
CA ALA A 154 -4.44 -12.31 -7.94
C ALA A 154 -3.16 -13.13 -8.14
N MET A 155 -2.64 -13.13 -9.37
CA MET A 155 -1.33 -13.69 -9.72
C MET A 155 -0.27 -13.29 -8.68
N PRO A 156 0.66 -14.20 -8.31
CA PRO A 156 1.69 -13.87 -7.33
C PRO A 156 2.54 -12.70 -7.86
N PRO A 157 2.97 -11.80 -6.96
CA PRO A 157 3.68 -10.61 -7.36
C PRO A 157 5.09 -10.96 -7.87
N PRO A 158 5.65 -10.11 -8.74
CA PRO A 158 7.08 -10.15 -9.02
C PRO A 158 7.86 -9.87 -7.72
N SER A 159 8.71 -10.81 -7.32
CA SER A 159 9.62 -10.61 -6.18
C SER A 159 10.64 -9.49 -6.48
N PRO A 160 11.31 -8.91 -5.47
CA PRO A 160 12.38 -7.93 -5.70
C PRO A 160 13.46 -8.41 -6.69
N GLN A 161 13.64 -9.73 -6.78
CA GLN A 161 14.54 -10.39 -7.74
C GLN A 161 14.09 -10.19 -9.19
N VAL A 162 12.78 -10.26 -9.45
CA VAL A 162 12.21 -10.00 -10.78
C VAL A 162 12.47 -8.56 -11.19
N PHE A 163 12.34 -7.62 -10.25
CA PHE A 163 12.69 -6.22 -10.50
C PHE A 163 14.18 -6.05 -10.84
N ILE A 164 15.09 -6.61 -10.02
CA ILE A 164 16.54 -6.55 -10.29
C ILE A 164 16.88 -7.13 -11.67
N ARG A 165 16.29 -8.27 -12.04
CA ARG A 165 16.47 -8.88 -13.36
C ARG A 165 15.94 -8.02 -14.50
N ALA A 166 14.78 -7.39 -14.32
CA ALA A 166 14.21 -6.47 -15.31
C ALA A 166 15.13 -5.26 -15.53
N ILE A 167 15.66 -4.65 -14.45
CA ILE A 167 16.60 -3.54 -14.54
C ILE A 167 17.91 -3.99 -15.20
N ALA A 168 18.45 -5.16 -14.83
CA ALA A 168 19.65 -5.71 -15.46
C ALA A 168 19.46 -5.91 -16.97
N LYS A 169 18.28 -6.39 -17.38
CA LYS A 169 17.93 -6.53 -18.80
C LYS A 169 17.91 -5.16 -19.51
N CYS A 170 17.30 -4.14 -18.91
CA CYS A 170 17.32 -2.79 -19.46
C CYS A 170 18.75 -2.24 -19.61
N CYS A 171 19.64 -2.51 -18.64
CA CYS A 171 21.04 -2.14 -18.74
C CYS A 171 21.74 -2.84 -19.92
N ILE A 172 21.50 -4.15 -20.11
CA ILE A 172 22.08 -4.93 -21.21
C ILE A 172 21.60 -4.39 -22.57
N GLU A 173 20.31 -4.11 -22.70
CA GLU A 173 19.72 -3.53 -23.92
C GLU A 173 20.30 -2.13 -24.24
N ALA A 174 20.71 -1.38 -23.21
CA ALA A 174 21.40 -0.11 -23.35
C ALA A 174 22.92 -0.24 -23.63
N GLY A 175 23.45 -1.47 -23.72
CA GLY A 175 24.88 -1.74 -23.96
C GLY A 175 25.76 -1.71 -22.71
N LEU A 176 25.15 -1.68 -21.51
CA LEU A 176 25.86 -1.77 -20.23
C LEU A 176 25.99 -3.22 -19.81
N LYS A 177 27.06 -3.54 -19.05
CA LYS A 177 27.27 -4.87 -18.49
C LYS A 177 27.07 -4.85 -16.98
N PRO A 178 25.85 -5.11 -16.46
CA PRO A 178 25.59 -5.12 -15.04
C PRO A 178 26.41 -6.23 -14.38
N THR A 179 27.25 -5.85 -13.42
CA THR A 179 28.05 -6.77 -12.61
C THR A 179 27.71 -6.57 -11.15
N ALA A 180 27.81 -7.63 -10.37
CA ALA A 180 27.70 -7.57 -8.91
C ALA A 180 28.73 -8.51 -8.30
N THR A 181 29.40 -8.04 -7.25
CA THR A 181 30.31 -8.82 -6.40
C THR A 181 29.56 -9.21 -5.12
N GLY A 182 29.87 -10.37 -4.55
CA GLY A 182 29.09 -11.05 -3.50
C GLY A 182 28.62 -10.19 -2.31
N ARG A 183 29.16 -10.43 -1.12
CA ARG A 183 28.87 -9.56 0.03
C ARG A 183 29.80 -8.36 -0.07
N VAL A 184 29.23 -7.16 0.07
CA VAL A 184 30.00 -5.92 0.18
C VAL A 184 30.26 -5.71 1.67
N TYR A 185 31.53 -5.80 2.06
CA TYR A 185 32.01 -5.50 3.42
C TYR A 185 32.32 -4.00 3.55
N GLU A 186 32.52 -3.49 4.77
CA GLU A 186 32.71 -2.05 5.03
C GLU A 186 33.88 -1.44 4.23
N ASP A 187 34.89 -2.25 3.89
CA ASP A 187 36.11 -1.82 3.20
C ASP A 187 36.06 -2.01 1.67
N GLU A 188 35.02 -2.63 1.13
CA GLU A 188 34.90 -2.91 -0.30
C GLU A 188 33.85 -1.99 -0.96
N PRO A 189 34.18 -1.30 -2.06
CA PRO A 189 33.19 -0.53 -2.77
C PRO A 189 32.18 -1.46 -3.48
N PRO A 190 30.87 -1.14 -3.48
CA PRO A 190 29.92 -1.88 -4.28
C PRO A 190 30.22 -1.73 -5.77
N THR A 191 29.80 -2.70 -6.57
CA THR A 191 29.79 -2.52 -8.03
C THR A 191 28.87 -1.37 -8.43
N TRP A 192 29.10 -0.83 -9.63
CA TRP A 192 28.27 0.23 -10.17
C TRP A 192 26.78 -0.15 -10.23
N PHE A 193 26.46 -1.41 -10.53
CA PHE A 193 25.08 -1.86 -10.64
C PHE A 193 24.41 -2.01 -9.27
N GLN A 194 25.16 -2.49 -8.27
CA GLN A 194 24.71 -2.49 -6.88
C GLN A 194 24.42 -1.07 -6.39
N ALA A 195 25.34 -0.13 -6.64
CA ALA A 195 25.14 1.28 -6.32
C ALA A 195 23.95 1.88 -7.09
N PHE A 196 23.80 1.58 -8.38
CA PHE A 196 22.68 2.01 -9.21
C PHE A 196 21.31 1.58 -8.65
N ILE A 197 21.18 0.31 -8.24
CA ILE A 197 19.93 -0.19 -7.63
C ILE A 197 19.63 0.51 -6.30
N ALA A 198 20.65 0.79 -5.48
CA ALA A 198 20.46 1.54 -4.24
C ALA A 198 20.02 2.99 -4.50
N GLU A 199 20.61 3.67 -5.49
CA GLU A 199 20.20 5.03 -5.87
C GLU A 199 18.80 5.03 -6.49
N LEU A 200 18.41 4.02 -7.27
CA LEU A 200 17.01 3.86 -7.73
C LEU A 200 16.04 3.67 -6.57
N ASN A 201 16.43 2.91 -5.55
CA ASN A 201 15.62 2.80 -4.34
C ASN A 201 15.46 4.16 -3.68
N ASP A 202 16.55 4.87 -3.44
CA ASP A 202 16.55 6.12 -2.66
C ASP A 202 15.88 7.28 -3.41
N ALA A 203 16.03 7.34 -4.73
CA ALA A 203 15.47 8.39 -5.56
C ALA A 203 13.99 8.16 -5.93
N PHE A 204 13.50 6.91 -5.92
CA PHE A 204 12.20 6.59 -6.52
C PHE A 204 11.35 5.59 -5.73
N LEU A 205 11.90 4.44 -5.30
CA LEU A 205 11.10 3.39 -4.67
C LEU A 205 10.81 3.66 -3.19
N GLY A 206 11.79 4.20 -2.47
CA GLY A 206 11.76 4.47 -1.04
C GLY A 206 11.16 3.32 -0.23
N GLY A 207 10.12 3.63 0.56
CA GLY A 207 9.44 2.66 1.42
C GLY A 207 8.73 1.51 0.70
N TYR A 208 8.54 1.58 -0.62
CA TYR A 208 7.96 0.49 -1.42
C TYR A 208 9.02 -0.47 -2.00
N GLY A 209 10.30 -0.08 -1.97
CA GLY A 209 11.41 -0.94 -2.38
C GLY A 209 11.96 -1.71 -1.17
N TRP A 210 13.13 -1.29 -0.70
CA TRP A 210 13.81 -1.87 0.46
C TRP A 210 13.69 -1.01 1.72
N GLY A 211 13.18 0.21 1.61
CA GLY A 211 13.02 1.15 2.72
C GLY A 211 13.39 2.58 2.31
N ALA A 212 13.02 3.54 3.16
CA ALA A 212 13.46 4.92 2.98
C ALA A 212 14.98 5.04 3.22
N PRO A 213 15.65 6.07 2.66
CA PRO A 213 17.06 6.32 2.92
C PRO A 213 17.35 6.33 4.44
N GLY A 214 18.32 5.51 4.86
CA GLY A 214 18.69 5.34 6.27
C GLY A 214 17.88 4.31 7.07
N THR A 215 16.80 3.73 6.51
CA THR A 215 15.99 2.71 7.21
C THR A 215 16.29 1.28 6.76
N TYR A 216 17.06 1.10 5.68
CA TYR A 216 17.43 -0.23 5.16
C TYR A 216 18.94 -0.39 5.11
N SER A 217 19.39 -1.65 5.18
CA SER A 217 20.80 -1.98 5.02
C SER A 217 21.16 -2.01 3.54
N ARG A 218 21.96 -1.04 3.09
CA ARG A 218 22.53 -1.03 1.72
C ARG A 218 23.34 -2.31 1.46
N ASN A 219 24.09 -2.82 2.44
CA ASN A 219 24.86 -4.06 2.30
C ASN A 219 23.95 -5.28 2.08
N ALA A 220 22.79 -5.34 2.73
CA ALA A 220 21.80 -6.40 2.50
C ALA A 220 21.22 -6.32 1.08
N LEU A 221 20.93 -5.11 0.60
CA LEU A 221 20.48 -4.89 -0.79
C LEU A 221 21.57 -5.29 -1.79
N PHE A 222 22.84 -4.94 -1.55
CA PHE A 222 23.95 -5.32 -2.42
C PHE A 222 24.13 -6.83 -2.50
N ALA A 223 24.06 -7.54 -1.37
CA ALA A 223 24.14 -9.00 -1.33
C ALA A 223 22.98 -9.66 -2.10
N GLU A 224 21.77 -9.11 -2.01
CA GLU A 224 20.62 -9.60 -2.77
C GLU A 224 20.81 -9.38 -4.28
N VAL A 225 21.29 -8.20 -4.70
CA VAL A 225 21.62 -7.93 -6.11
C VAL A 225 22.66 -8.92 -6.63
N ALA A 226 23.71 -9.20 -5.85
CA ALA A 226 24.75 -10.15 -6.21
C ALA A 226 24.21 -11.57 -6.35
N ARG A 227 23.36 -12.00 -5.40
CA ARG A 227 22.72 -13.32 -5.44
C ARG A 227 21.85 -13.47 -6.69
N VAL A 228 21.00 -12.48 -6.98
CA VAL A 228 20.07 -12.52 -8.12
C VAL A 228 20.79 -12.57 -9.47
N LEU A 229 21.90 -11.85 -9.60
CA LEU A 229 22.74 -11.89 -10.81
C LEU A 229 23.63 -13.13 -10.89
N GLY A 230 24.06 -13.68 -9.75
CA GLY A 230 24.80 -14.93 -9.66
C GLY A 230 23.98 -16.13 -10.13
N ASP A 231 22.70 -16.17 -9.76
CA ASP A 231 21.75 -17.22 -10.14
C ASP A 231 21.36 -17.19 -11.64
N ALA A 232 21.75 -16.15 -12.38
CA ALA A 232 21.43 -15.95 -13.80
C ALA A 232 22.56 -16.35 -14.77
N LYS A 233 23.68 -16.85 -14.25
CA LYS A 233 24.82 -17.39 -15.02
C LYS A 233 24.73 -18.90 -15.13
#